data_AF-A0AAQ4DLN9-F1
#
_entry.id   AF-A0AAQ4DLN9-F1
#
_cell.length_a   1.000
_cell.length_b   1.000
_cell.length_c   1.000
_cell.angle_alpha   90.00
_cell.angle_beta   90.00
_cell.angle_gamma   90.00
#
_symmetry.space_group_name_H-M   'P 1'
#
loop_
_entity.id
_entity.type
_entity.pdbx_description
1 polymer ?
#
loop_
_entity_poly.entity_id
_entity_poly.type
_entity_poly.pdbx_seq_one_letter_code
_entity_poly.pdbx_strand_id
1 'polypeptide(L)'
;MKYTAFISLFLLIRTIIRAFAHTVHSGTERPRTQRDYEYSFAFKMFLFTFLNNYSTLIYIAFFKGRIFQAWWRQRRRRQGKELLPEQRAALARWEEDYLLEECPKLAPFDEYLEMTIQFGFVTLFVAAFPLAPLFALINNISQIRLDAYRYSKRLRRPVAERAPNIGAKTPSSFKQCCLVQYNTKYVGRM
;
A
#
# COMPACT_ATOMS: atom_id res chain seq x y z
N MET A 1 21.19 17.55 -25.39
CA MET A 1 22.10 16.76 -24.53
C MET A 1 21.39 15.99 -23.39
N LYS A 2 20.37 16.53 -22.71
CA LYS A 2 19.69 15.79 -21.62
C LYS A 2 18.91 14.55 -22.12
N TYR A 3 18.23 14.67 -23.26
CA TYR A 3 17.44 13.57 -23.83
C TYR A 3 18.28 12.45 -24.43
N THR A 4 19.46 12.76 -24.97
CA THR A 4 20.37 11.75 -25.55
C THR A 4 20.95 10.83 -24.48
N ALA A 5 21.27 11.36 -23.29
CA ALA A 5 21.70 10.56 -22.14
C ALA A 5 20.57 9.69 -21.56
N PHE A 6 19.33 10.18 -21.59
CA PHE A 6 18.18 9.40 -21.14
C PHE A 6 17.87 8.24 -22.12
N ILE A 7 17.94 8.51 -23.42
CA ILE A 7 17.76 7.49 -24.47
C ILE A 7 18.88 6.45 -24.39
N SER A 8 20.15 6.86 -24.21
CA SER A 8 21.26 5.91 -24.08
C SER A 8 21.14 5.04 -22.84
N LEU A 9 20.74 5.60 -21.69
CA LEU A 9 20.50 4.85 -20.46
C LEU A 9 19.36 3.82 -20.63
N PHE A 10 18.26 4.20 -21.28
CA PHE A 10 17.14 3.30 -21.56
C PHE A 10 17.56 2.13 -22.47
N LEU A 11 18.36 2.42 -23.51
CA LEU A 11 18.90 1.39 -24.40
C LEU A 11 19.87 0.47 -23.66
N LEU A 12 20.68 1.01 -22.75
CA LEU A 12 21.66 0.26 -21.95
C LEU A 12 20.95 -0.65 -20.93
N ILE A 13 19.88 -0.19 -20.29
CA ILE A 13 19.05 -1.04 -19.42
C ILE A 13 18.40 -2.17 -20.24
N ARG A 14 17.92 -1.89 -21.45
CA ARG A 14 17.35 -2.92 -22.34
C ARG A 14 18.38 -3.95 -22.77
N THR A 15 19.62 -3.56 -23.08
CA THR A 15 20.68 -4.51 -23.44
C THR A 15 21.12 -5.36 -22.25
N ILE A 16 21.22 -4.77 -21.05
CA ILE A 16 21.50 -5.52 -19.81
C ILE A 16 20.41 -6.56 -19.54
N ILE A 17 19.14 -6.18 -19.61
CA ILE A 17 18.02 -7.11 -19.36
C ILE A 17 18.04 -8.28 -20.34
N ARG A 18 18.32 -8.01 -21.63
CA ARG A 18 18.44 -9.08 -22.64
C ARG A 18 19.62 -10.00 -22.38
N ALA A 19 20.78 -9.43 -22.05
CA ALA A 19 21.97 -10.20 -21.72
C ALA A 19 21.72 -11.09 -20.49
N PHE A 20 21.12 -10.53 -19.44
CA PHE A 20 20.76 -11.27 -18.23
C PHE A 20 19.76 -12.40 -18.51
N ALA A 21 18.72 -12.13 -19.31
CA ALA A 21 17.75 -13.16 -19.70
C ALA A 21 18.42 -14.31 -20.48
N HIS A 22 19.39 -14.01 -21.36
CA HIS A 22 20.17 -15.01 -22.07
C HIS A 22 21.02 -15.85 -21.10
N THR A 23 21.75 -15.22 -20.19
CA THR A 23 22.62 -15.91 -19.22
C THR A 23 21.83 -16.82 -18.28
N VAL A 24 20.68 -16.36 -17.76
CA VAL A 24 19.81 -17.15 -16.88
C VAL A 24 19.16 -18.34 -17.61
N HIS A 25 18.78 -18.18 -18.88
CA HIS A 25 18.20 -19.26 -19.67
C HIS A 25 19.23 -20.33 -20.04
N SER A 26 20.45 -19.91 -20.40
CA SER A 26 21.52 -20.79 -20.91
C SER A 26 22.00 -21.86 -19.91
N GLY A 27 21.81 -21.63 -18.61
CA GLY A 27 22.26 -22.54 -17.56
C GLY A 27 21.25 -23.62 -17.15
N THR A 28 19.95 -23.46 -17.46
CA THR A 28 18.90 -24.13 -16.66
C THR A 28 17.91 -24.96 -17.48
N GLU A 29 17.61 -24.58 -18.72
CA GLU A 29 16.63 -25.27 -19.56
C GLU A 29 17.28 -25.59 -20.91
N ARG A 30 17.41 -26.87 -21.27
CA ARG A 30 17.84 -27.30 -22.61
C ARG A 30 16.59 -27.68 -23.42
N PRO A 31 15.89 -26.72 -24.06
CA PRO A 31 14.67 -27.01 -24.79
C PRO A 31 14.95 -27.91 -25.99
N ARG A 32 14.05 -28.86 -26.24
CA ARG A 32 14.20 -29.89 -27.29
C ARG A 32 13.81 -29.37 -28.68
N THR A 33 12.94 -28.35 -28.76
CA THR A 33 12.50 -27.76 -30.03
C THR A 33 12.67 -26.24 -30.05
N GLN A 34 12.88 -25.67 -31.24
CA GLN A 34 13.05 -24.21 -31.42
C GLN A 34 11.83 -23.41 -30.95
N ARG A 35 10.62 -23.96 -31.07
CA ARG A 35 9.40 -23.29 -30.58
C ARG A 35 9.37 -23.21 -29.05
N ASP A 36 9.70 -24.31 -28.36
CA ASP A 36 9.75 -24.32 -26.89
C ASP A 36 10.80 -23.34 -26.36
N TYR A 37 11.91 -23.19 -27.09
CA TYR A 37 12.93 -22.18 -26.82
C TYR A 37 12.34 -20.77 -26.93
N GLU A 38 11.67 -20.45 -28.04
CA GLU A 38 11.12 -19.12 -28.28
C GLU A 38 10.03 -18.74 -27.26
N TYR A 39 9.12 -19.65 -26.90
CA TYR A 39 8.11 -19.40 -25.87
C TYR A 39 8.73 -19.17 -24.48
N SER A 40 9.68 -20.02 -24.07
CA SER A 40 10.33 -19.91 -22.77
C SER A 40 11.17 -18.64 -22.65
N PHE A 41 11.87 -18.27 -23.74
CA PHE A 41 12.65 -17.03 -23.82
C PHE A 41 11.75 -15.79 -23.82
N ALA A 42 10.69 -15.79 -24.63
CA ALA A 42 9.74 -14.68 -24.71
C ALA A 42 9.07 -14.43 -23.35
N PHE A 43 8.64 -15.49 -22.65
CA PHE A 43 8.04 -15.38 -21.33
C PHE A 43 9.01 -14.79 -20.30
N LYS A 44 10.26 -15.28 -20.26
CA LYS A 44 11.28 -14.76 -19.32
C LYS A 44 11.63 -13.31 -19.62
N MET A 45 11.83 -12.97 -20.89
CA MET A 45 12.10 -11.59 -21.32
C MET A 45 10.96 -10.65 -20.94
N PHE A 46 9.72 -11.09 -21.15
CA PHE A 46 8.52 -10.37 -20.73
C PHE A 46 8.53 -10.14 -19.21
N LEU A 47 8.79 -11.18 -18.42
CA LEU A 47 8.76 -11.11 -16.96
C LEU A 47 9.83 -10.14 -16.41
N PHE A 48 11.07 -10.19 -16.93
CA PHE A 48 12.12 -9.26 -16.54
C PHE A 48 11.82 -7.81 -16.95
N THR A 49 11.32 -7.61 -18.18
CA THR A 49 10.97 -6.29 -18.68
C THR A 49 9.79 -5.70 -17.90
N PHE A 50 8.80 -6.53 -17.60
CA PHE A 50 7.61 -6.18 -16.84
C PHE A 50 7.96 -5.77 -15.41
N LEU A 51 8.68 -6.63 -14.67
CA LEU A 51 9.09 -6.33 -13.31
C LEU A 51 9.97 -5.08 -13.28
N ASN A 52 10.90 -4.90 -14.21
CA ASN A 52 11.74 -3.69 -14.22
C ASN A 52 10.91 -2.41 -14.44
N ASN A 53 9.99 -2.41 -15.41
CA ASN A 53 9.20 -1.23 -15.75
C ASN A 53 8.13 -0.89 -14.70
N TYR A 54 7.45 -1.90 -14.16
CA TYR A 54 6.36 -1.73 -13.20
C TYR A 54 6.81 -1.90 -11.74
N SER A 55 8.09 -2.20 -11.47
CA SER A 55 8.65 -2.40 -10.10
C SER A 55 8.27 -1.28 -9.14
N THR A 56 8.44 -0.03 -9.56
CA THR A 56 8.13 1.15 -8.76
C THR A 56 6.66 1.18 -8.37
N LEU A 57 5.77 0.86 -9.31
CA LEU A 57 4.34 0.90 -9.07
C LEU A 57 3.85 -0.31 -8.25
N ILE A 58 4.44 -1.50 -8.48
CA ILE A 58 4.22 -2.70 -7.65
C ILE A 58 4.67 -2.41 -6.20
N TYR A 59 5.83 -1.78 -6.02
CA TYR A 59 6.30 -1.36 -4.71
C TYR A 59 5.32 -0.38 -4.05
N ILE A 60 4.84 0.62 -4.78
CA ILE A 60 3.85 1.57 -4.28
C ILE A 60 2.54 0.89 -3.89
N ALA A 61 2.04 -0.05 -4.70
CA ALA A 61 0.76 -0.71 -4.49
C ALA A 61 0.76 -1.72 -3.35
N PHE A 62 1.86 -2.47 -3.16
CA PHE A 62 1.91 -3.60 -2.22
C PHE A 62 2.84 -3.37 -1.02
N PHE A 63 3.93 -2.62 -1.18
CA PHE A 63 5.01 -2.55 -0.19
C PHE A 63 5.18 -1.16 0.45
N LYS A 64 4.70 -0.09 -0.19
CA LYS A 64 4.81 1.28 0.32
C LYS A 64 3.82 1.51 1.45
N GLY A 65 4.25 1.16 2.65
CA GLY A 65 4.07 2.06 3.80
C GLY A 65 2.88 1.84 4.72
N ARG A 66 2.11 0.74 4.60
CA ARG A 66 1.10 0.42 5.62
C ARG A 66 1.66 -0.45 6.73
N ILE A 67 2.19 -1.63 6.43
CA ILE A 67 2.63 -2.57 7.47
C ILE A 67 3.96 -2.12 8.09
N PHE A 68 5.03 -2.03 7.29
CA PHE A 68 6.36 -1.72 7.81
C PHE A 68 6.45 -0.31 8.40
N GLN A 69 5.93 0.72 7.73
CA GLN A 69 5.97 2.08 8.28
C GLN A 69 5.01 2.31 9.44
N ALA A 70 3.85 1.65 9.52
CA ALA A 70 3.02 1.75 10.73
C ALA A 70 3.73 1.07 11.90
N TRP A 71 4.32 -0.11 11.68
CA TRP A 71 5.09 -0.84 12.68
C TRP A 71 6.35 -0.07 13.12
N TRP A 72 7.08 0.56 12.19
CA TRP A 72 8.26 1.37 12.46
C TRP A 72 7.92 2.73 13.11
N ARG A 73 6.81 3.38 12.70
CA ARG A 73 6.27 4.58 13.39
C ARG A 73 5.74 4.25 14.78
N GLN A 74 5.19 3.05 14.98
CA GLN A 74 4.70 2.57 16.28
C GLN A 74 5.86 2.34 17.25
N ARG A 75 6.98 1.75 16.79
CA ARG A 75 8.21 1.62 17.59
C ARG A 75 8.84 2.97 17.93
N ARG A 76 9.00 3.88 16.97
CA ARG A 76 9.63 5.20 17.23
C ARG A 76 8.80 6.14 18.11
N ARG A 77 7.45 6.06 18.11
CA ARG A 77 6.61 6.92 18.95
C ARG A 77 6.41 6.41 20.38
N ARG A 78 6.52 5.10 20.65
CA ARG A 78 6.58 4.60 22.04
C ARG A 78 7.73 5.27 22.82
N GLN A 79 8.84 5.58 22.15
CA GLN A 79 9.99 6.24 22.78
C GLN A 79 9.85 7.77 22.96
N GLY A 80 8.86 8.44 22.36
CA GLY A 80 8.85 9.92 22.29
C GLY A 80 7.93 10.66 23.26
N LYS A 81 6.93 9.99 23.85
CA LYS A 81 5.90 10.59 24.74
C LYS A 81 5.25 9.52 25.63
N GLU A 82 6.03 8.68 26.29
CA GLU A 82 5.46 7.78 27.31
C GLU A 82 5.43 8.53 28.65
N LEU A 83 4.26 9.01 29.05
CA LEU A 83 4.04 9.44 30.44
C LEU A 83 4.32 8.25 31.36
N LEU A 84 4.91 8.53 32.52
CA LEU A 84 5.10 7.52 33.56
C LEU A 84 3.76 6.82 33.88
N PRO A 85 3.76 5.51 34.18
CA PRO A 85 2.54 4.73 34.43
C PRO A 85 1.63 5.38 35.48
N GLU A 86 2.24 6.00 36.50
CA GLU A 86 1.57 6.73 37.57
C GLU A 86 0.84 7.98 37.07
N GLN A 87 1.51 8.83 36.27
CA GLN A 87 0.89 10.01 35.70
C GLN A 87 -0.25 9.64 34.73
N ARG A 88 -0.08 8.56 33.97
CA ARG A 88 -1.11 8.06 33.06
C ARG A 88 -2.35 7.55 33.81
N ALA A 89 -2.17 6.93 34.97
CA ALA A 89 -3.28 6.48 35.82
C ALA A 89 -4.08 7.65 36.43
N ALA A 90 -3.47 8.82 36.57
CA ALA A 90 -4.10 10.03 37.10
C ALA A 90 -4.84 10.86 36.03
N LEU A 91 -4.68 10.56 34.73
CA LEU A 91 -5.32 11.33 33.66
C LEU A 91 -6.82 11.07 33.61
N ALA A 92 -7.57 12.15 33.40
CA ALA A 92 -8.97 12.04 33.03
C ALA A 92 -9.10 11.50 31.59
N ARG A 93 -10.22 10.82 31.29
CA ARG A 93 -10.42 10.19 29.98
C ARG A 93 -10.29 11.13 28.78
N TRP A 94 -10.74 12.38 28.92
CA TRP A 94 -10.65 13.37 27.85
C TRP A 94 -9.20 13.86 27.62
N GLU A 95 -8.37 13.84 28.67
CA GLU A 95 -6.95 14.19 28.58
C GLU A 95 -6.19 13.10 27.81
N GLU A 96 -6.51 11.83 28.06
CA GLU A 96 -5.98 10.71 27.27
C GLU A 96 -6.33 10.85 25.78
N ASP A 97 -7.58 11.20 25.47
CA ASP A 97 -8.05 11.38 24.09
C ASP A 97 -7.44 12.61 23.40
N TYR A 98 -7.11 13.66 24.17
CA TYR A 98 -6.47 14.86 23.65
C TYR A 98 -5.00 14.61 23.23
N LEU A 99 -4.35 13.62 23.85
CA LEU A 99 -2.96 13.23 23.55
C LEU A 99 -2.83 12.34 22.29
N LEU A 100 -3.94 11.83 21.75
CA LEU A 100 -3.96 11.05 20.52
C LEU A 100 -3.59 11.89 19.29
N GLU A 101 -3.18 11.23 18.21
CA GLU A 101 -2.84 11.90 16.96
C GLU A 101 -4.10 12.47 16.29
N GLU A 102 -4.03 13.71 15.82
CA GLU A 102 -5.14 14.30 15.07
C GLU A 102 -5.33 13.58 13.73
N CYS A 103 -6.59 13.39 13.34
CA CYS A 103 -6.92 12.84 12.03
C CYS A 103 -6.37 13.75 10.92
N PRO A 104 -5.49 13.24 10.03
CA PRO A 104 -4.96 14.04 8.94
C PRO A 104 -6.08 14.43 7.96
N LYS A 105 -6.11 15.69 7.53
CA LYS A 105 -7.17 16.21 6.65
C LYS A 105 -7.27 15.48 5.30
N LEU A 106 -6.15 15.01 4.75
CA LEU A 106 -6.07 14.28 3.48
C LEU A 106 -5.91 12.75 3.63
N ALA A 107 -5.85 12.22 4.85
CA ALA A 107 -5.63 10.78 5.06
C ALA A 107 -6.57 9.88 4.25
N PRO A 108 -7.89 10.12 4.20
CA PRO A 108 -8.76 9.21 3.46
C PRO A 108 -8.59 9.28 1.93
N PHE A 109 -8.07 10.38 1.37
CA PHE A 109 -7.75 10.46 -0.08
C PHE A 109 -6.52 9.63 -0.41
N ASP A 110 -5.46 9.78 0.37
CA ASP A 110 -4.25 8.97 0.22
C ASP A 110 -4.58 7.49 0.43
N GLU A 111 -5.47 7.20 1.38
CA GLU A 111 -5.87 5.82 1.67
C GLU A 111 -6.71 5.19 0.55
N TYR A 112 -7.60 5.95 -0.08
CA TYR A 112 -8.39 5.51 -1.23
C TYR A 112 -7.54 5.35 -2.49
N LEU A 113 -6.59 6.27 -2.73
CA LEU A 113 -5.70 6.23 -3.88
C LEU A 113 -4.84 4.95 -3.85
N GLU A 114 -4.34 4.57 -2.68
CA GLU A 114 -3.57 3.34 -2.49
C GLU A 114 -4.41 2.09 -2.80
N MET A 115 -5.65 2.02 -2.31
CA MET A 115 -6.58 0.92 -2.61
C MET A 115 -6.94 0.86 -4.10
N THR A 116 -7.17 2.01 -4.73
CA THR A 116 -7.50 2.12 -6.16
C THR A 116 -6.34 1.65 -7.03
N ILE A 117 -5.11 2.04 -6.69
CA ILE A 117 -3.90 1.58 -7.39
C ILE A 117 -3.78 0.06 -7.26
N GLN A 118 -3.96 -0.51 -6.07
CA GLN A 118 -3.91 -1.96 -5.87
C GLN A 118 -4.95 -2.70 -6.71
N PHE A 119 -6.20 -2.20 -6.75
CA PHE A 119 -7.24 -2.77 -7.61
C PHE A 119 -6.88 -2.69 -9.10
N GLY A 120 -6.36 -1.54 -9.56
CA GLY A 120 -5.88 -1.36 -10.93
C GLY A 120 -4.73 -2.29 -11.31
N PHE A 121 -3.82 -2.59 -10.37
CA PHE A 121 -2.74 -3.57 -10.59
C PHE A 121 -3.28 -4.99 -10.72
N VAL A 122 -4.23 -5.38 -9.89
CA VAL A 122 -4.82 -6.73 -9.96
C VAL A 122 -5.54 -6.92 -11.30
N THR A 123 -6.31 -5.94 -11.75
CA THR A 123 -7.11 -6.06 -12.98
C THR A 123 -6.26 -6.00 -14.25
N LEU A 124 -5.21 -5.17 -14.29
CA LEU A 124 -4.32 -5.06 -15.45
C LEU A 124 -3.43 -6.30 -15.67
N PHE A 125 -3.07 -7.01 -14.60
CA PHE A 125 -2.07 -8.10 -14.66
C PHE A 125 -2.62 -9.50 -14.34
N VAL A 126 -3.94 -9.64 -14.15
CA VAL A 126 -4.56 -10.95 -13.85
C VAL A 126 -4.31 -11.99 -14.94
N ALA A 127 -4.24 -11.59 -16.21
CA ALA A 127 -3.99 -12.48 -17.33
C ALA A 127 -2.55 -13.02 -17.37
N ALA A 128 -1.59 -12.25 -16.84
CA ALA A 128 -0.18 -12.65 -16.77
C ALA A 128 0.16 -13.39 -15.47
N PHE A 129 -0.55 -13.08 -14.37
CA PHE A 129 -0.34 -13.68 -13.07
C PHE A 129 -1.67 -13.99 -12.37
N PRO A 130 -2.21 -15.23 -12.52
CA PRO A 130 -3.52 -15.60 -12.00
C PRO A 130 -3.57 -15.62 -10.45
N LEU A 131 -2.42 -15.63 -9.78
CA LEU A 131 -2.32 -15.57 -8.31
C LEU A 131 -2.40 -14.13 -7.76
N ALA A 132 -2.36 -13.10 -8.61
CA ALA A 132 -2.43 -11.69 -8.17
C ALA A 132 -3.63 -11.36 -7.27
N PRO A 133 -4.86 -11.85 -7.54
CA PRO A 133 -6.02 -11.57 -6.70
C PRO A 133 -5.89 -12.14 -5.29
N LEU A 134 -5.21 -13.27 -5.12
CA LEU A 134 -4.99 -13.89 -3.81
C LEU A 134 -4.04 -13.05 -2.95
N PHE A 135 -2.96 -12.53 -3.53
CA PHE A 135 -2.07 -11.60 -2.82
C PHE A 135 -2.76 -10.30 -2.44
N ALA A 136 -3.63 -9.78 -3.31
CA ALA A 136 -4.42 -8.60 -3.00
C ALA A 136 -5.44 -8.85 -1.88
N LEU A 137 -6.04 -10.03 -1.81
CA LEU A 137 -6.95 -10.41 -0.73
C LEU A 137 -6.23 -10.40 0.63
N ILE A 138 -5.06 -11.01 0.72
CA ILE A 138 -4.25 -11.06 1.95
C ILE A 138 -3.87 -9.65 2.40
N ASN A 139 -3.46 -8.80 1.45
CA ASN A 139 -3.14 -7.40 1.72
C ASN A 139 -4.39 -6.64 2.23
N ASN A 140 -5.53 -6.77 1.56
CA ASN A 140 -6.80 -6.14 1.93
C ASN A 140 -7.26 -6.55 3.35
N ILE A 141 -7.17 -7.84 3.70
CA ILE A 141 -7.51 -8.32 5.05
C ILE A 141 -6.60 -7.68 6.10
N SER A 142 -5.29 -7.68 5.86
CA SER A 142 -4.31 -7.07 6.76
C SER A 142 -4.56 -5.58 6.93
N GLN A 143 -4.89 -4.90 5.84
CA GLN A 143 -5.16 -3.47 5.79
C GLN A 143 -6.42 -3.09 6.57
N ILE A 144 -7.53 -3.82 6.41
CA ILE A 144 -8.75 -3.59 7.19
C ILE A 144 -8.45 -3.69 8.70
N ARG A 145 -7.65 -4.67 9.12
CA ARG A 145 -7.30 -4.86 10.54
C ARG A 145 -6.40 -3.73 11.07
N LEU A 146 -5.38 -3.34 10.30
CA LEU A 146 -4.46 -2.28 10.69
C LEU A 146 -5.13 -0.90 10.70
N ASP A 147 -5.99 -0.62 9.73
CA ASP A 147 -6.76 0.63 9.68
C ASP A 147 -7.75 0.69 10.86
N ALA A 148 -8.45 -0.40 11.17
CA ALA A 148 -9.34 -0.47 12.34
C ALA A 148 -8.58 -0.24 13.66
N TYR A 149 -7.38 -0.83 13.81
CA TYR A 149 -6.54 -0.59 14.98
C TYR A 149 -6.08 0.88 15.08
N ARG A 150 -5.70 1.48 13.95
CA ARG A 150 -5.28 2.88 13.87
C ARG A 150 -6.40 3.85 14.28
N TYR A 151 -7.62 3.65 13.79
CA TYR A 151 -8.77 4.48 14.17
C TYR A 151 -9.23 4.28 15.61
N SER A 152 -9.02 3.09 16.18
CA SER A 152 -9.49 2.79 17.55
C SER A 152 -8.53 3.23 18.64
N LYS A 153 -7.21 3.15 18.40
CA LYS A 153 -6.21 3.27 19.48
C LYS A 153 -5.19 4.39 19.28
N ARG A 154 -5.18 5.04 18.10
CA ARG A 154 -4.08 5.94 17.73
C ARG A 154 -4.55 7.32 17.29
N LEU A 155 -5.73 7.41 16.68
CA LEU A 155 -6.30 8.66 16.22
C LEU A 155 -7.37 9.17 17.18
N ARG A 156 -7.42 10.49 17.36
CA ARG A 156 -8.55 11.16 18.01
C ARG A 156 -9.80 10.94 17.17
N ARG A 157 -10.94 10.75 17.83
CA ARG A 157 -12.24 10.52 17.16
C ARG A 157 -12.53 11.69 16.20
N PRO A 158 -12.71 11.44 14.89
CA PRO A 158 -13.15 12.48 13.96
C PRO A 158 -14.62 12.83 14.21
N VAL A 159 -15.06 13.97 13.70
CA VAL A 159 -16.48 14.35 13.72
C VAL A 159 -17.20 13.55 12.63
N ALA A 160 -18.30 12.91 12.99
CA ALA A 160 -19.14 12.21 12.02
C ALA A 160 -19.80 13.22 11.10
N GLU A 161 -19.48 13.15 9.82
CA GLU A 161 -20.19 13.87 8.76
C GLU A 161 -21.14 12.86 8.08
N ARG A 162 -22.08 13.29 7.22
CA ARG A 162 -22.90 12.38 6.38
C ARG A 162 -22.58 12.69 4.92
N ALA A 163 -22.21 11.67 4.15
CA ALA A 163 -22.07 11.78 2.70
C ALA A 163 -22.94 10.75 1.99
N PRO A 164 -23.56 11.14 0.88
CA PRO A 164 -24.40 10.26 0.10
C PRO A 164 -23.59 9.24 -0.72
N ASN A 165 -22.33 9.55 -1.07
CA ASN A 165 -21.51 8.74 -1.96
C ASN A 165 -20.03 8.80 -1.57
N ILE A 166 -19.24 7.85 -2.07
CA ILE A 166 -17.76 7.80 -1.98
C ILE A 166 -17.07 8.96 -2.75
N GLY A 167 -17.80 9.65 -3.63
CA GLY A 167 -17.26 10.61 -4.58
C GLY A 167 -16.73 11.92 -3.97
N ALA A 168 -15.79 12.54 -4.70
CA ALA A 168 -15.17 13.82 -4.38
C ALA A 168 -16.14 14.98 -4.61
N LYS A 169 -16.85 15.42 -3.58
CA LYS A 169 -17.34 16.78 -3.49
C LYS A 169 -16.82 17.38 -2.19
N THR A 170 -15.93 18.36 -2.35
CA THR A 170 -15.25 19.22 -1.35
C THR A 170 -14.22 18.57 -0.41
N PRO A 171 -13.10 19.27 -0.11
CA PRO A 171 -12.07 18.82 0.83
C PRO A 171 -12.57 18.69 2.29
N SER A 172 -13.83 19.08 2.56
CA SER A 172 -14.54 18.86 3.81
C SER A 172 -15.12 17.45 3.93
N SER A 173 -15.64 16.86 2.84
CA SER A 173 -16.39 15.60 2.87
C SER A 173 -15.54 14.34 2.88
N PHE A 174 -14.22 14.47 2.95
CA PHE A 174 -13.31 13.34 3.14
C PHE A 174 -13.23 12.88 4.61
N LYS A 175 -13.80 13.62 5.58
CA LYS A 175 -13.87 13.24 7.02
C LYS A 175 -14.70 11.98 7.34
N GLN A 176 -15.16 11.28 6.32
CA GLN A 176 -16.51 10.73 6.27
C GLN A 176 -16.58 9.20 6.36
N CYS A 177 -15.54 8.47 5.96
CA CYS A 177 -15.66 7.02 5.80
C CYS A 177 -15.43 6.22 7.11
N CYS A 178 -14.82 6.82 8.13
CA CYS A 178 -14.33 6.05 9.29
C CYS A 178 -15.37 5.81 10.40
N LEU A 179 -16.58 6.37 10.31
CA LEU A 179 -17.51 6.44 11.46
C LEU A 179 -18.84 5.69 11.34
N VAL A 180 -19.11 4.98 10.25
CA VAL A 180 -20.35 4.17 10.17
C VAL A 180 -20.27 2.89 11.02
N GLN A 181 -19.08 2.45 11.45
CA GLN A 181 -18.95 1.22 12.26
C GLN A 181 -18.85 1.40 13.79
N TYR A 182 -18.68 2.62 14.32
CA TYR A 182 -18.44 2.80 15.76
C TYR A 182 -19.62 3.40 16.54
N ASN A 183 -20.74 3.72 15.88
CA ASN A 183 -21.81 4.50 16.51
C ASN A 183 -22.79 3.71 17.41
N THR A 184 -22.53 2.45 17.71
CA THR A 184 -23.40 1.66 18.61
C THR A 184 -22.81 1.33 19.98
N LYS A 185 -21.53 1.64 20.27
CA LYS A 185 -20.90 1.17 21.52
C LYS A 185 -20.91 2.15 22.71
N TYR A 186 -21.34 3.40 22.54
CA TYR A 186 -21.28 4.41 23.62
C TYR A 186 -22.47 5.38 23.71
N VAL A 187 -23.66 4.99 23.21
CA VAL A 187 -24.92 5.61 23.65
C VAL A 187 -25.45 4.74 24.78
N GLY A 188 -24.92 4.94 25.98
CA GLY A 188 -25.28 4.12 27.14
C GLY A 188 -24.30 4.24 28.29
N ARG A 189 -24.13 5.47 28.80
CA ARG A 189 -23.75 5.83 30.19
C ARG A 189 -23.60 7.35 30.23
N MET A 190 -24.74 8.04 30.20
CA MET A 190 -24.95 9.15 31.13
C MET A 190 -25.32 8.54 32.47
#